data_AF-A0AA90VD60-F1
#
_entry.id   AF-A0AA90VD60-F1
#
_cell.length_a   1.000
_cell.length_b   1.000
_cell.length_c   1.000
_cell.angle_alpha   90.00
_cell.angle_beta   90.00
_cell.angle_gamma   90.00
#
_symmetry.space_group_name_H-M   'P 1'
#
loop_
_entity.id
_entity.type
_entity.pdbx_description
1 polymer ?
#
loop_
_entity_poly.entity_id
_entity_poly.type
_entity_poly.pdbx_seq_one_letter_code
_entity_poly.pdbx_strand_id
1 'polypeptide(L)'
;MKKIFDIKKMGALALGLVAFAPAASAQDEVETTIAADVVNQYIWRGQDLGNVSLQPTLGIGYKGFSLTGWGSVGLSKWDDTKEFDLTAAYRTGGFTIGITDYWFNSGDGRYFEYDSHKTAHVFEANIGYDFGPVALNWYTNFAGADGLNKDGDRAYSSYVEATAPFKLGGCDWAASIGAVPFATSFYGDANGFAVTNVSLKATKDLKITDSFSVPVFAQVAANPSTEKAYLVVGFTLQP
;
A
#
# COMPACT_ATOMS: atom_id res chain seq x y z
N MET A 1 -35.75 -31.66 1.74
CA MET A 1 -35.64 -30.24 2.12
C MET A 1 -34.17 -29.84 2.05
N LYS A 2 -33.73 -29.28 0.92
CA LYS A 2 -32.37 -28.77 0.72
C LYS A 2 -32.30 -27.38 1.35
N LYS A 3 -31.45 -27.18 2.35
CA LYS A 3 -31.14 -25.85 2.88
C LYS A 3 -30.22 -25.16 1.87
N ILE A 4 -30.76 -24.16 1.20
CA ILE A 4 -30.04 -23.17 0.40
C ILE A 4 -29.24 -22.33 1.41
N PHE A 5 -27.92 -22.30 1.27
CA PHE A 5 -27.07 -21.38 2.03
C PHE A 5 -27.06 -20.05 1.28
N ASP A 6 -27.63 -19.02 1.91
CA ASP A 6 -27.64 -17.63 1.46
C ASP A 6 -26.21 -17.07 1.44
N ILE A 7 -25.72 -16.71 0.25
CA ILE A 7 -24.50 -15.92 0.04
C ILE A 7 -24.86 -14.46 0.32
N LYS A 8 -24.85 -14.05 1.58
CA LYS A 8 -24.86 -12.63 1.97
C LYS A 8 -23.92 -12.42 3.14
N LYS A 9 -23.04 -11.42 2.99
CA LYS A 9 -22.00 -10.91 3.92
C LYS A 9 -20.60 -11.42 3.64
N MET A 10 -19.99 -10.88 2.58
CA MET A 10 -18.55 -10.73 2.50
C MET A 10 -18.23 -9.27 2.76
N GLY A 11 -17.76 -8.96 3.97
CA GLY A 11 -17.21 -7.65 4.29
C GLY A 11 -15.92 -7.47 3.50
N ALA A 12 -15.87 -6.40 2.70
CA ALA A 12 -14.66 -5.92 2.08
C ALA A 12 -13.73 -5.47 3.22
N LEU A 13 -12.64 -6.21 3.47
CA LEU A 13 -11.56 -5.60 4.22
C LEU A 13 -10.94 -4.49 3.34
N ALA A 14 -10.19 -3.59 3.94
CA ALA A 14 -9.32 -2.66 3.24
C ALA A 14 -8.11 -2.47 4.16
N LEU A 15 -6.92 -2.83 3.67
CA LEU A 15 -5.78 -1.93 3.54
C LEU A 15 -4.42 -2.63 3.52
N GLY A 16 -3.60 -2.13 2.58
CA GLY A 16 -2.21 -2.48 2.34
C GLY A 16 -2.11 -3.20 1.00
N LEU A 17 -1.85 -2.47 -0.08
CA LEU A 17 -1.57 -3.02 -1.42
C LEU A 17 -2.54 -4.12 -1.88
N VAL A 18 -3.68 -3.71 -2.48
CA VAL A 18 -4.57 -4.52 -3.34
C VAL A 18 -4.59 -6.03 -2.99
N ALA A 19 -5.24 -6.38 -1.89
CA ALA A 19 -5.60 -7.76 -1.60
C ALA A 19 -7.06 -7.86 -1.14
N PHE A 20 -7.98 -7.34 -1.98
CA PHE A 20 -9.41 -7.62 -1.89
C PHE A 20 -9.87 -8.39 -3.11
N ALA A 21 -10.18 -9.68 -2.94
CA ALA A 21 -11.40 -10.35 -3.42
C ALA A 21 -11.26 -11.90 -3.43
N PRO A 22 -12.36 -12.64 -3.19
CA PRO A 22 -12.40 -14.10 -3.07
C PRO A 22 -12.28 -14.87 -4.41
N ALA A 23 -12.05 -16.17 -4.24
CA ALA A 23 -11.90 -17.22 -5.25
C ALA A 23 -12.69 -17.05 -6.57
N ALA A 24 -11.93 -16.98 -7.67
CA ALA A 24 -12.16 -17.51 -9.03
C ALA A 24 -13.48 -17.20 -9.79
N SER A 25 -14.52 -16.64 -9.16
CA SER A 25 -15.84 -16.42 -9.76
C SER A 25 -16.24 -14.94 -9.86
N ALA A 26 -15.39 -14.01 -9.39
CA ALA A 26 -15.62 -12.56 -9.44
C ALA A 26 -15.00 -11.87 -10.68
N GLN A 27 -14.27 -12.59 -11.54
CA GLN A 27 -13.48 -11.98 -12.61
C GLN A 27 -14.29 -11.48 -13.83
N ASP A 28 -15.59 -11.76 -13.93
CA ASP A 28 -16.39 -11.38 -15.11
C ASP A 28 -17.14 -10.04 -14.99
N GLU A 29 -17.12 -9.40 -13.82
CA GLU A 29 -17.75 -8.09 -13.61
C GLU A 29 -16.71 -6.97 -13.55
N VAL A 30 -17.14 -5.75 -13.86
CA VAL A 30 -16.33 -4.54 -13.66
C VAL A 30 -16.47 -4.14 -12.20
N GLU A 31 -15.35 -4.13 -11.48
CA GLU A 31 -15.26 -3.69 -10.10
C GLU A 31 -14.84 -2.23 -10.06
N THR A 32 -15.50 -1.41 -9.23
CA THR A 32 -15.11 0.00 -9.00
C THR A 32 -14.74 0.18 -7.54
N THR A 33 -13.69 0.95 -7.27
CA THR A 33 -13.30 1.35 -5.91
C THR A 33 -13.41 2.85 -5.77
N ILE A 34 -14.14 3.30 -4.75
CA ILE A 34 -14.12 4.68 -4.26
C ILE A 34 -13.88 4.57 -2.77
N ALA A 35 -12.74 5.06 -2.30
CA ALA A 35 -12.42 5.03 -0.88
C ALA A 35 -11.59 6.24 -0.46
N ALA A 36 -11.52 6.48 0.84
CA ALA A 36 -10.54 7.40 1.41
C ALA A 36 -10.16 6.97 2.83
N ASP A 37 -8.86 6.95 3.11
CA ASP A 37 -8.38 6.75 4.48
C ASP A 37 -8.10 8.08 5.16
N VAL A 38 -8.42 8.15 6.45
CA VAL A 38 -7.91 9.18 7.35
C VAL A 38 -6.97 8.50 8.33
N VAL A 39 -5.73 8.99 8.38
CA VAL A 39 -4.69 8.46 9.28
C VAL A 39 -4.11 9.57 10.14
N ASN A 40 -3.72 9.24 11.37
CA ASN A 40 -3.00 10.19 12.23
C ASN A 40 -1.57 10.49 11.75
N GLN A 41 -0.99 9.59 10.95
CA GLN A 41 0.35 9.70 10.36
C GLN A 41 0.45 8.78 9.15
N TYR A 42 1.19 9.21 8.13
CA TYR A 42 1.43 8.47 6.91
C TYR A 42 2.76 7.70 7.01
N ILE A 43 2.66 6.42 7.35
CA ILE A 43 3.81 5.51 7.44
C ILE A 43 3.79 4.53 6.27
N TRP A 44 4.86 4.48 5.47
CA TRP A 44 4.97 3.62 4.30
C TRP A 44 6.26 2.82 4.34
N ARG A 45 6.15 1.47 4.38
CA ARG A 45 7.31 0.54 4.44
C ARG A 45 8.31 0.88 5.57
N GLY A 46 7.79 1.43 6.67
CA GLY A 46 8.54 1.89 7.84
C GLY A 46 9.15 3.29 7.71
N GLN A 47 8.83 4.04 6.66
CA GLN A 47 9.22 5.43 6.49
C GLN A 47 8.10 6.36 6.97
N ASP A 48 8.48 7.45 7.63
CA ASP A 48 7.58 8.56 7.95
C ASP A 48 7.51 9.50 6.74
N LEU A 49 6.37 9.50 6.05
CA LEU A 49 6.13 10.28 4.85
C LEU A 49 5.15 11.44 5.09
N GLY A 50 4.59 11.57 6.29
CA GLY A 50 3.65 12.63 6.58
C GLY A 50 2.94 12.49 7.92
N ASN A 51 2.36 13.60 8.35
CA ASN A 51 1.55 13.68 9.57
C ASN A 51 0.10 13.24 9.27
N VAL A 52 -0.88 13.81 9.98
CA VAL A 52 -2.30 13.55 9.75
C VAL A 52 -2.62 13.76 8.28
N SER A 53 -3.14 12.72 7.61
CA SER A 53 -3.29 12.71 6.15
C SER A 53 -4.65 12.15 5.73
N LEU A 54 -5.17 12.68 4.62
CA LEU A 54 -6.32 12.15 3.89
C LEU A 54 -5.81 11.47 2.62
N GLN A 55 -6.25 10.23 2.39
CA GLN A 55 -5.68 9.36 1.38
C GLN A 55 -6.76 8.78 0.45
N PRO A 56 -7.18 9.52 -0.59
CA PRO A 56 -8.23 9.06 -1.51
C PRO A 56 -7.74 7.91 -2.42
N THR A 57 -8.67 7.04 -2.78
CA THR A 57 -8.48 5.96 -3.74
C THR A 57 -9.62 5.93 -4.75
N LEU A 58 -9.27 5.84 -6.03
CA LEU A 58 -10.20 5.57 -7.13
C LEU A 58 -9.65 4.40 -7.96
N GLY A 59 -10.45 3.37 -8.18
CA GLY A 59 -10.00 2.18 -8.90
C GLY A 59 -11.06 1.61 -9.83
N ILE A 60 -10.59 0.92 -10.87
CA ILE A 60 -11.41 0.06 -11.73
C ILE A 60 -10.69 -1.27 -11.95
N GLY A 61 -11.42 -2.37 -11.89
CA GLY A 61 -10.92 -3.72 -12.09
C GLY A 61 -11.76 -4.52 -13.07
N TYR A 62 -11.13 -5.36 -13.88
CA TYR A 62 -11.80 -6.29 -14.78
C TYR A 62 -10.89 -7.48 -15.13
N LYS A 63 -11.39 -8.71 -14.98
CA LYS A 63 -10.67 -9.95 -15.35
C LYS A 63 -9.25 -10.05 -14.77
N GLY A 64 -9.09 -9.60 -13.53
CA GLY A 64 -7.81 -9.59 -12.82
C GLY A 64 -6.92 -8.39 -13.14
N PHE A 65 -7.21 -7.59 -14.17
CA PHE A 65 -6.53 -6.31 -14.39
C PHE A 65 -7.15 -5.22 -13.50
N SER A 66 -6.33 -4.31 -13.00
CA SER A 66 -6.79 -3.12 -12.26
C SER A 66 -6.00 -1.88 -12.64
N LEU A 67 -6.66 -0.73 -12.65
CA LEU A 67 -6.06 0.60 -12.70
C LEU A 67 -6.55 1.40 -11.49
N THR A 68 -5.61 1.88 -10.68
CA THR A 68 -5.90 2.56 -9.42
C THR A 68 -5.14 3.88 -9.34
N GLY A 69 -5.86 4.97 -9.07
CA GLY A 69 -5.30 6.21 -8.58
C GLY A 69 -5.36 6.25 -7.05
N TRP A 70 -4.25 6.54 -6.42
CA TRP A 70 -4.16 6.79 -4.98
C TRP A 70 -3.52 8.16 -4.74
N GLY A 71 -3.81 8.80 -3.62
CA GLY A 71 -3.07 9.99 -3.24
C GLY A 71 -2.97 10.14 -1.74
N SER A 72 -2.13 11.08 -1.32
CA SER A 72 -1.98 11.49 0.07
C SER A 72 -1.84 13.00 0.13
N VAL A 73 -2.61 13.63 1.02
CA VAL A 73 -2.47 15.05 1.33
C VAL A 73 -2.45 15.21 2.83
N GLY A 74 -1.37 15.81 3.35
CA GLY A 74 -1.30 16.18 4.75
C GLY A 74 -2.31 17.27 5.09
N LEU A 75 -2.94 17.12 6.25
CA LEU A 75 -3.95 18.02 6.80
C LEU A 75 -3.40 18.91 7.91
N SER A 76 -2.11 18.78 8.22
CA SER A 76 -1.50 19.43 9.37
C SER A 76 -0.97 20.81 9.02
N LYS A 77 -0.48 20.99 7.79
CA LYS A 77 0.01 22.26 7.26
C LYS A 77 -0.42 22.47 5.81
N TRP A 78 -0.49 23.73 5.40
CA TRP A 78 -0.90 24.12 4.04
C TRP A 78 0.12 23.73 2.96
N ASP A 79 1.38 23.54 3.34
CA ASP A 79 2.50 23.15 2.50
C ASP A 79 2.88 21.66 2.65
N ASP A 80 2.02 20.85 3.28
CA ASP A 80 2.25 19.42 3.40
C ASP A 80 2.44 18.75 2.02
N THR A 81 3.33 17.75 2.00
CA THR A 81 3.63 16.95 0.80
C THR A 81 2.35 16.34 0.24
N LYS A 82 2.25 16.39 -1.10
CA LYS A 82 1.20 15.73 -1.87
C LYS A 82 1.81 14.60 -2.64
N GLU A 83 1.18 13.45 -2.53
CA GLU A 83 1.50 12.27 -3.32
C GLU A 83 0.31 11.92 -4.22
N PHE A 84 0.61 11.50 -5.43
CA PHE A 84 -0.36 10.97 -6.36
C PHE A 84 0.27 9.79 -7.11
N ASP A 85 -0.37 8.64 -6.97
CA ASP A 85 0.14 7.39 -7.49
C ASP A 85 -0.83 6.83 -8.50
N LEU A 86 -0.29 6.33 -9.61
CA LEU A 86 -1.05 5.57 -10.58
C LEU A 86 -0.50 4.15 -10.67
N THR A 87 -1.33 3.17 -10.35
CA THR A 87 -0.94 1.75 -10.37
C THR A 87 -1.76 0.98 -11.39
N ALA A 88 -1.06 0.28 -12.29
CA ALA A 88 -1.64 -0.76 -13.13
C ALA A 88 -1.17 -2.12 -12.63
N ALA A 89 -2.08 -3.06 -12.40
CA ALA A 89 -1.75 -4.39 -11.90
C ALA A 89 -2.57 -5.48 -12.58
N TYR A 90 -2.04 -6.71 -12.53
CA TYR A 90 -2.72 -7.92 -12.93
C TYR A 90 -2.60 -8.98 -11.83
N ARG A 91 -3.72 -9.60 -11.47
CA ARG A 91 -3.80 -10.67 -10.49
C ARG A 91 -4.47 -11.90 -11.07
N THR A 92 -3.89 -13.07 -10.82
CA THR A 92 -4.51 -14.37 -11.10
C THR A 92 -4.13 -15.39 -10.04
N GLY A 93 -5.15 -16.00 -9.40
CA GLY A 93 -4.93 -16.86 -8.23
C GLY A 93 -4.20 -16.10 -7.11
N GLY A 94 -3.11 -16.69 -6.61
CA GLY A 94 -2.23 -16.04 -5.63
C GLY A 94 -1.22 -15.05 -6.24
N PHE A 95 -1.03 -15.06 -7.56
CA PHE A 95 0.00 -14.25 -8.23
C PHE A 95 -0.49 -12.83 -8.51
N THR A 96 0.37 -11.85 -8.27
CA THR A 96 0.18 -10.43 -8.62
C THR A 96 1.43 -9.89 -9.32
N ILE A 97 1.24 -9.05 -10.33
CA ILE A 97 2.30 -8.22 -10.94
C ILE A 97 1.74 -6.82 -11.19
N GLY A 98 2.56 -5.79 -11.09
CA GLY A 98 2.11 -4.43 -11.37
C GLY A 98 3.24 -3.44 -11.59
N ILE A 99 2.82 -2.25 -12.00
CA ILE A 99 3.66 -1.06 -12.12
C ILE A 99 2.95 0.08 -11.42
N THR A 100 3.70 0.81 -10.61
CA THR A 100 3.25 2.04 -9.96
C THR A 100 4.11 3.21 -10.41
N ASP A 101 3.46 4.29 -10.79
CA ASP A 101 4.06 5.61 -10.98
C ASP A 101 3.78 6.44 -9.73
N TYR A 102 4.80 6.63 -8.90
CA TYR A 102 4.75 7.51 -7.74
C TYR A 102 5.08 8.93 -8.16
N TRP A 103 4.25 9.90 -7.79
CA TRP A 103 4.59 11.31 -7.95
C TRP A 103 4.41 12.07 -6.63
N PHE A 104 5.43 12.84 -6.28
CA PHE A 104 5.37 13.78 -5.18
C PHE A 104 5.46 15.21 -5.71
N ASN A 105 4.83 16.16 -5.02
CA ASN A 105 4.96 17.60 -5.30
C ASN A 105 6.34 18.21 -4.96
N SER A 106 7.39 17.39 -5.01
CA SER A 106 8.78 17.79 -4.87
C SER A 106 9.35 18.35 -6.19
N GLY A 107 10.61 18.80 -6.17
CA GLY A 107 11.26 19.39 -7.34
C GLY A 107 10.58 20.69 -7.78
N ASP A 108 10.14 20.77 -9.03
CA ASP A 108 9.43 21.94 -9.58
C ASP A 108 7.90 21.84 -9.49
N GLY A 109 7.38 20.76 -8.90
CA GLY A 109 5.95 20.56 -8.65
C GLY A 109 5.09 20.30 -9.89
N ARG A 110 5.69 20.03 -11.07
CA ARG A 110 4.93 19.73 -12.30
C ARG A 110 4.68 18.22 -12.45
N TYR A 111 3.41 17.83 -12.47
CA TYR A 111 3.01 16.42 -12.70
C TYR A 111 3.31 15.91 -14.12
N PHE A 112 3.30 16.76 -15.15
CA PHE A 112 3.58 16.31 -16.51
C PHE A 112 5.06 16.45 -16.92
N GLU A 113 5.97 16.58 -15.94
CA GLU A 113 7.41 16.71 -16.18
C GLU A 113 8.08 15.33 -16.13
N TYR A 114 8.39 14.79 -17.31
CA TYR A 114 9.00 13.48 -17.49
C TYR A 114 10.43 13.56 -18.07
N ASP A 115 11.01 14.76 -18.19
CA ASP A 115 12.39 14.90 -18.66
C ASP A 115 13.36 14.19 -17.70
N SER A 116 14.38 13.56 -18.30
CA SER A 116 15.49 12.97 -17.55
C SER A 116 16.14 14.02 -16.66
N HIS A 117 16.42 13.63 -15.40
CA HIS A 117 17.02 14.47 -14.37
C HIS A 117 16.18 15.66 -13.88
N LYS A 118 14.91 15.77 -14.29
CA LYS A 118 13.97 16.79 -13.75
C LYS A 118 12.72 16.19 -13.13
N THR A 119 12.28 15.04 -13.65
CA THR A 119 11.06 14.40 -13.20
C THR A 119 11.06 14.11 -11.70
N ALA A 120 9.93 14.34 -11.03
CA ALA A 120 9.68 13.92 -9.64
C ALA A 120 9.02 12.52 -9.57
N HIS A 121 8.79 11.89 -10.73
CA HIS A 121 8.17 10.56 -10.81
C HIS A 121 9.17 9.47 -10.42
N VAL A 122 8.69 8.42 -9.78
CA VAL A 122 9.43 7.18 -9.54
C VAL A 122 8.58 6.02 -10.04
N PHE A 123 9.13 5.23 -10.97
CA PHE A 123 8.42 4.08 -11.51
C PHE A 123 8.89 2.80 -10.83
N GLU A 124 7.97 2.10 -10.19
CA GLU A 124 8.22 0.86 -9.45
C GLU A 124 7.51 -0.30 -10.13
N ALA A 125 8.23 -1.41 -10.34
CA ALA A 125 7.64 -2.67 -10.73
C ALA A 125 7.46 -3.54 -9.49
N ASN A 126 6.36 -4.28 -9.42
CA ASN A 126 6.08 -5.19 -8.33
C ASN A 126 5.68 -6.58 -8.81
N ILE A 127 6.04 -7.59 -8.03
CA ILE A 127 5.64 -8.98 -8.21
C ILE A 127 5.38 -9.59 -6.83
N GLY A 128 4.32 -10.39 -6.73
CA GLY A 128 3.92 -10.99 -5.47
C GLY A 128 3.23 -12.31 -5.65
N TYR A 129 3.26 -13.12 -4.58
CA TYR A 129 2.50 -14.34 -4.48
C TYR A 129 1.92 -14.53 -3.08
N ASP A 130 0.63 -14.78 -3.02
CA ASP A 130 -0.10 -15.17 -1.82
C ASP A 130 -0.21 -16.69 -1.73
N PHE A 131 0.47 -17.28 -0.74
CA PHE A 131 0.46 -18.72 -0.51
C PHE A 131 -0.71 -19.17 0.38
N GLY A 132 -1.47 -18.24 0.96
CA GLY A 132 -2.51 -18.50 1.96
C GLY A 132 -2.07 -18.12 3.38
N PRO A 133 -1.10 -18.83 4.00
CA PRO A 133 -0.64 -18.49 5.35
C PRO A 133 0.33 -17.31 5.37
N VAL A 134 0.95 -16.99 4.23
CA VAL A 134 1.87 -15.87 4.06
C VAL A 134 1.81 -15.37 2.61
N ALA A 135 1.88 -14.07 2.43
CA ALA A 135 2.11 -13.42 1.14
C ALA A 135 3.53 -12.85 1.08
N LEU A 136 4.18 -13.02 -0.07
CA LEU A 136 5.49 -12.43 -0.35
C LEU A 136 5.36 -11.44 -1.51
N ASN A 137 5.90 -10.25 -1.35
CA ASN A 137 5.94 -9.23 -2.39
C ASN A 137 7.34 -8.66 -2.54
N TRP A 138 7.71 -8.38 -3.79
CA TRP A 138 8.95 -7.73 -4.18
C TRP A 138 8.64 -6.51 -5.04
N TYR A 139 9.37 -5.44 -4.79
CA TYR A 139 9.22 -4.14 -5.40
C TYR A 139 10.58 -3.61 -5.84
N THR A 140 10.67 -2.99 -7.02
CA THR A 140 11.91 -2.36 -7.52
C THR A 140 11.58 -1.10 -8.30
N ASN A 141 12.14 0.03 -7.86
CA ASN A 141 12.20 1.26 -8.64
C ASN A 141 13.10 1.04 -9.87
N PHE A 142 12.58 1.18 -11.07
CA PHE A 142 13.33 0.93 -12.31
C PHE A 142 13.58 2.18 -13.16
N ALA A 143 12.82 3.25 -12.95
CA ALA A 143 12.96 4.51 -13.67
C ALA A 143 12.56 5.72 -12.81
N GLY A 144 12.82 6.93 -13.30
CA GLY A 144 12.47 8.17 -12.60
C GLY A 144 13.51 8.59 -11.54
N ALA A 145 13.07 9.36 -10.54
CA ALA A 145 13.83 9.93 -9.43
C ALA A 145 14.11 8.91 -8.30
N ASP A 146 14.64 7.75 -8.67
CA ASP A 146 15.08 6.73 -7.71
C ASP A 146 16.29 7.21 -6.88
N GLY A 147 16.53 6.57 -5.74
CA GLY A 147 17.69 6.81 -4.89
C GLY A 147 19.02 6.34 -5.51
N LEU A 148 20.12 6.64 -4.80
CA LEU A 148 21.48 6.32 -5.20
C LEU A 148 22.07 5.18 -4.37
N ASN A 149 22.89 4.35 -4.98
CA ASN A 149 23.69 3.32 -4.31
C ASN A 149 24.98 3.93 -3.72
N LYS A 150 25.87 3.07 -3.21
CA LYS A 150 27.15 3.48 -2.60
C LYS A 150 28.13 4.15 -3.58
N ASP A 151 28.00 3.86 -4.86
CA ASP A 151 28.86 4.38 -5.92
C ASP A 151 28.30 5.69 -6.52
N GLY A 152 27.13 6.12 -6.07
CA GLY A 152 26.44 7.31 -6.59
C GLY A 152 25.61 7.05 -7.85
N ASP A 153 25.47 5.79 -8.26
CA ASP A 153 24.62 5.38 -9.38
C ASP A 153 23.19 5.09 -8.91
N ARG A 154 22.23 5.00 -9.86
CA ARG A 154 20.84 4.59 -9.57
C ARG A 154 20.82 3.28 -8.78
N ALA A 155 20.11 3.28 -7.65
CA ALA A 155 20.10 2.15 -6.73
C ALA A 155 19.26 0.96 -7.21
N TYR A 156 18.29 1.20 -8.09
CA TYR A 156 17.20 0.27 -8.34
C TYR A 156 16.55 -0.12 -7.00
N SER A 157 16.19 0.91 -6.23
CA SER A 157 15.78 0.75 -4.83
C SER A 157 14.69 -0.29 -4.75
N SER A 158 14.98 -1.35 -3.98
CA SER A 158 14.12 -2.52 -3.91
C SER A 158 13.62 -2.72 -2.50
N TYR A 159 12.45 -3.32 -2.37
CA TYR A 159 11.82 -3.67 -1.10
C TYR A 159 11.19 -5.04 -1.23
N VAL A 160 11.33 -5.86 -0.18
CA VAL A 160 10.69 -7.17 -0.07
C VAL A 160 9.90 -7.21 1.23
N GLU A 161 8.70 -7.77 1.19
CA GLU A 161 7.85 -7.91 2.38
C GLU A 161 7.17 -9.28 2.43
N ALA A 162 7.18 -9.84 3.64
CA ALA A 162 6.38 -10.99 4.00
C ALA A 162 5.26 -10.56 4.95
N THR A 163 4.03 -10.94 4.64
CA THR A 163 2.84 -10.60 5.43
C THR A 163 2.04 -11.86 5.74
N ALA A 164 1.75 -12.08 7.02
CA ALA A 164 0.97 -13.20 7.53
C ALA A 164 -0.36 -12.71 8.13
N PRO A 165 -1.52 -13.00 7.49
CA PRO A 165 -2.82 -12.64 8.03
C PRO A 165 -3.31 -13.67 9.06
N PHE A 166 -4.02 -13.22 10.11
CA PHE A 166 -4.69 -14.09 11.07
C PHE A 166 -5.89 -13.39 11.72
N LYS A 167 -6.78 -14.15 12.37
CA LYS A 167 -7.93 -13.59 13.11
C LYS A 167 -7.73 -13.81 14.61
N LEU A 168 -7.92 -12.75 15.41
CA LEU A 168 -7.82 -12.81 16.87
C LEU A 168 -8.68 -11.72 17.51
N GLY A 169 -9.42 -12.05 18.58
CA GLY A 169 -10.22 -11.06 19.32
C GLY A 169 -11.37 -10.41 18.54
N GLY A 170 -11.82 -11.05 17.44
CA GLY A 170 -12.82 -10.48 16.54
C GLY A 170 -12.29 -9.33 15.67
N CYS A 171 -10.97 -9.25 15.49
CA CYS A 171 -10.30 -8.37 14.54
C CYS A 171 -9.56 -9.22 13.49
N ASP A 172 -9.39 -8.63 12.31
CA ASP A 172 -8.49 -9.12 11.27
C ASP A 172 -7.11 -8.53 11.51
N TRP A 173 -6.10 -9.39 11.66
CA TRP A 173 -4.72 -9.00 11.93
C TRP A 173 -3.82 -9.31 10.74
N ALA A 174 -2.78 -8.50 10.57
CA ALA A 174 -1.68 -8.73 9.65
C ALA A 174 -0.36 -8.44 10.38
N ALA A 175 0.51 -9.45 10.42
CA ALA A 175 1.90 -9.27 10.86
C ALA A 175 2.80 -9.20 9.61
N SER A 176 3.66 -8.19 9.54
CA SER A 176 4.52 -7.97 8.38
C SER A 176 5.97 -7.73 8.79
N ILE A 177 6.88 -8.29 8.00
CA ILE A 177 8.31 -7.96 8.04
C ILE A 177 8.78 -7.61 6.63
N GLY A 178 9.41 -6.45 6.50
CA GLY A 178 9.90 -5.92 5.24
C GLY A 178 11.32 -5.42 5.34
N ALA A 179 12.05 -5.59 4.24
CA ALA A 179 13.45 -5.28 4.16
C ALA A 179 13.82 -4.69 2.80
N VAL A 180 14.85 -3.87 2.84
CA VAL A 180 15.57 -3.39 1.66
C VAL A 180 16.74 -4.34 1.45
N PRO A 181 16.90 -4.98 0.27
CA PRO A 181 17.95 -5.96 0.04
C PRO A 181 19.30 -5.33 -0.32
N PHE A 182 19.31 -4.09 -0.83
CA PHE A 182 20.49 -3.44 -1.41
C PHE A 182 20.69 -2.01 -0.86
N ALA A 183 21.90 -1.48 -1.02
CA ALA A 183 22.17 -0.12 -0.58
C ALA A 183 21.41 0.92 -1.41
N THR A 184 20.77 1.88 -0.76
CA THR A 184 19.97 2.92 -1.41
C THR A 184 19.72 4.11 -0.48
N SER A 185 19.74 5.32 -1.04
CA SER A 185 19.27 6.54 -0.36
C SER A 185 17.74 6.66 -0.26
N PHE A 186 16.96 5.85 -0.98
CA PHE A 186 15.50 5.97 -1.07
C PHE A 186 14.76 5.49 0.19
N TYR A 187 15.36 4.56 0.94
CA TYR A 187 14.76 3.95 2.13
C TYR A 187 15.56 4.29 3.40
N GLY A 188 15.61 5.58 3.75
CA GLY A 188 16.32 6.06 4.93
C GLY A 188 17.83 5.80 4.90
N ASP A 189 18.46 5.97 3.74
CA ASP A 189 19.91 5.80 3.54
C ASP A 189 20.45 4.42 3.98
N ALA A 190 19.75 3.36 3.59
CA ALA A 190 20.17 1.99 3.84
C ALA A 190 21.54 1.69 3.20
N ASN A 191 22.54 1.34 4.02
CA ASN A 191 23.90 1.02 3.57
C ASN A 191 24.09 -0.43 3.09
N GLY A 192 23.01 -1.13 2.74
CA GLY A 192 23.01 -2.54 2.35
C GLY A 192 21.69 -3.20 2.72
N PHE A 193 21.72 -4.49 3.04
CA PHE A 193 20.54 -5.17 3.58
C PHE A 193 20.10 -4.50 4.89
N ALA A 194 18.82 -4.11 4.97
CA ALA A 194 18.25 -3.46 6.13
C ALA A 194 16.79 -3.88 6.33
N VAL A 195 16.43 -4.26 7.56
CA VAL A 195 15.03 -4.44 7.93
C VAL A 195 14.45 -3.07 8.21
N THR A 196 13.50 -2.63 7.38
CA THR A 196 12.91 -1.29 7.46
C THR A 196 11.49 -1.31 7.99
N ASN A 197 10.81 -2.46 7.97
CA ASN A 197 9.45 -2.57 8.48
C ASN A 197 9.29 -3.85 9.32
N VAL A 198 8.86 -3.69 10.56
CA VAL A 198 8.29 -4.76 11.38
C VAL A 198 6.98 -4.21 11.91
N SER A 199 5.85 -4.79 11.52
CA SER A 199 4.57 -4.23 11.89
C SER A 199 3.51 -5.27 12.22
N LEU A 200 2.57 -4.84 13.06
CA LEU A 200 1.37 -5.58 13.41
C LEU A 200 0.18 -4.64 13.31
N LYS A 201 -0.73 -4.93 12.39
CA LYS A 201 -1.95 -4.16 12.14
C LYS A 201 -3.17 -4.98 12.51
N ALA A 202 -4.12 -4.35 13.19
CA ALA A 202 -5.46 -4.89 13.45
C ALA A 202 -6.51 -4.01 12.76
N THR A 203 -7.48 -4.64 12.12
CA THR A 203 -8.62 -3.98 11.47
C THR A 203 -9.93 -4.58 11.98
N LYS A 204 -10.93 -3.73 12.15
CA LYS A 204 -12.28 -4.15 12.52
C LYS A 204 -13.31 -3.21 11.93
N ASP A 205 -14.36 -3.78 11.35
CA ASP A 205 -15.51 -3.03 10.89
C ASP A 205 -16.34 -2.53 12.07
N LEU A 206 -16.43 -1.21 12.22
CA LEU A 206 -17.41 -0.58 13.10
C LEU A 206 -18.73 -0.47 12.35
N LYS A 207 -19.70 -1.29 12.77
CA LYS A 207 -21.06 -1.24 12.25
C LYS A 207 -21.74 0.04 12.72
N ILE A 208 -22.08 0.92 11.77
CA ILE A 208 -22.81 2.17 12.04
C ILE A 208 -24.31 1.96 11.83
N THR A 209 -24.68 1.30 10.73
CA THR A 209 -26.06 0.90 10.41
C THR A 209 -26.08 -0.53 9.88
N ASP A 210 -27.25 -1.04 9.53
CA ASP A 210 -27.38 -2.35 8.87
C ASP A 210 -26.76 -2.40 7.46
N SER A 211 -26.61 -1.24 6.81
CA SER A 211 -26.09 -1.11 5.45
C SER A 211 -24.75 -0.39 5.37
N PHE A 212 -24.24 0.17 6.48
CA PHE A 212 -23.03 0.99 6.49
C PHE A 212 -22.12 0.59 7.65
N SER A 213 -20.87 0.29 7.33
CA SER A 213 -19.81 0.00 8.29
C SER A 213 -18.55 0.74 7.88
N VAL A 214 -17.77 1.15 8.87
CA VAL A 214 -16.50 1.85 8.67
C VAL A 214 -15.38 0.94 9.17
N PRO A 215 -14.48 0.46 8.29
CA PRO A 215 -13.27 -0.21 8.73
C PRO A 215 -12.43 0.76 9.57
N VAL A 216 -12.10 0.36 10.80
CA VAL A 216 -11.16 1.06 11.68
C VAL A 216 -9.95 0.17 11.90
N PHE A 217 -8.77 0.77 11.89
CA PHE A 217 -7.53 0.04 12.11
C PHE A 217 -6.58 0.77 13.05
N ALA A 218 -5.73 -0.03 13.70
CA ALA A 218 -4.57 0.44 14.43
C ALA A 218 -3.36 -0.42 14.07
N GLN A 219 -2.18 0.17 14.04
CA GLN A 219 -0.94 -0.49 13.67
C GLN A 219 0.21 -0.01 14.55
N VAL A 220 0.97 -0.96 15.06
CA VAL A 220 2.33 -0.69 15.57
C VAL A 220 3.28 -1.03 14.43
N ALA A 221 4.17 -0.11 14.09
CA ALA A 221 5.23 -0.33 13.11
C ALA A 221 6.57 0.16 13.68
N ALA A 222 7.64 -0.58 13.41
CA ALA A 222 8.99 -0.21 13.75
C ALA A 222 9.88 -0.29 12.51
N ASN A 223 10.82 0.64 12.40
CA ASN A 223 11.89 0.62 11.43
C ASN A 223 13.21 0.42 12.16
N PRO A 224 13.69 -0.84 12.29
CA PRO A 224 14.95 -1.14 12.95
C PRO A 224 16.15 -0.42 12.33
N SER A 225 16.15 -0.22 11.01
CA SER A 225 17.26 0.44 10.30
C SER A 225 17.42 1.92 10.68
N THR A 226 16.32 2.61 10.99
CA THR A 226 16.35 4.04 11.38
C THR A 226 16.08 4.25 12.87
N GLU A 227 15.93 3.16 13.64
CA GLU A 227 15.63 3.16 15.07
C GLU A 227 14.34 3.92 15.44
N LYS A 228 13.35 3.94 14.53
CA LYS A 228 12.06 4.62 14.72
C LYS A 228 10.92 3.64 15.00
N ALA A 229 9.91 4.11 15.71
CA ALA A 229 8.68 3.38 15.99
C ALA A 229 7.46 4.29 15.87
N TYR A 230 6.33 3.69 15.52
CA TYR A 230 5.14 4.36 15.05
C TYR A 230 3.90 3.66 15.59
N LEU A 231 2.92 4.45 16.03
CA LEU A 231 1.58 4.00 16.35
C LEU A 231 0.57 4.71 15.45
N VAL A 232 0.07 3.98 14.46
CA VAL A 232 -0.88 4.48 13.48
C VAL A 232 -2.30 4.10 13.89
N VAL A 233 -3.24 5.00 13.73
CA VAL A 233 -4.68 4.75 13.78
C VAL A 233 -5.33 5.42 12.59
N GLY A 234 -6.34 4.76 12.03
CA GLY A 234 -7.10 5.31 10.93
C GLY A 234 -8.41 4.59 10.68
N PHE A 235 -9.16 5.12 9.73
CA PHE A 235 -10.39 4.52 9.25
C PHE A 235 -10.56 4.75 7.76
N THR A 236 -11.29 3.84 7.12
CA THR A 236 -11.58 3.88 5.68
C THR A 236 -13.02 4.29 5.46
N LEU A 237 -13.25 5.31 4.65
CA LEU A 237 -14.56 5.66 4.11
C LEU A 237 -14.73 4.96 2.77
N GLN A 238 -15.79 4.16 2.64
CA GLN A 238 -16.16 3.48 1.40
C GLN A 238 -17.71 3.41 1.30
N PRO A 239 -18.30 3.74 0.14
CA PRO A 239 -19.75 3.78 -0.06
C PRO A 239 -20.38 2.39 -0.23
#